data_AF-A0A2V5VR53-F1
#
_entry.id   AF-A0A2V5VR53-F1
#
_cell.length_a   1.000
_cell.length_b   1.000
_cell.length_c   1.000
_cell.angle_alpha   90.00
_cell.angle_beta   90.00
_cell.angle_gamma   90.00
#
_symmetry.space_group_name_H-M   'P 1'
#
loop_
_entity.id
_entity.type
_entity.pdbx_description
1 polymer ?
#
loop_
_entity_poly.entity_id
_entity_poly.type
_entity_poly.pdbx_seq_one_letter_code
_entity_poly.pdbx_strand_id
1 'polypeptide(L)'
;MSIGLLGRKIGMTSVYDARGRLCPVTVIAAGDNVFLRRITTENDGYSAVQVGFDDQKESRVTKQLLGEFKKAGVEPKRFVREFRLDADLPDGAINLSVTQFQAGDYVDVIGRSKGKGFQGVMKKHNFHGQGAAHGSKTHRRIGAVGNRSTPGRIWKNQGMPGHLGDERVTVQNLQVMQVRETEKVILISGAVPGANGSYVVIRPAIKKPAAAAAKPEAAKKPEPARKPEATTKPEAAKKSDATTEAEAAKK
;
A
#
# COMPACT_ATOMS: atom_id res chain seq x y z
N MET A 1 3.84 -12.38 -6.08
CA MET A 1 3.24 -11.30 -5.26
C MET A 1 4.27 -10.79 -4.29
N SER A 2 4.37 -9.48 -4.09
CA SER A 2 5.20 -8.93 -3.02
C SER A 2 4.54 -9.18 -1.66
N ILE A 3 5.38 -9.46 -0.66
CA ILE A 3 4.96 -9.68 0.73
C ILE A 3 4.46 -8.35 1.29
N GLY A 4 3.49 -8.37 2.21
CA GLY A 4 3.03 -7.16 2.87
C GLY A 4 4.00 -6.68 3.97
N LEU A 5 3.93 -5.41 4.34
CA LEU A 5 4.66 -4.86 5.49
C LEU A 5 3.72 -4.63 6.66
N LEU A 6 4.28 -4.70 7.86
CA LEU A 6 3.66 -4.16 9.05
C LEU A 6 4.19 -2.75 9.27
N GLY A 7 3.37 -1.92 9.88
CA GLY A 7 3.75 -0.55 10.19
C GLY A 7 2.91 0.07 11.28
N ARG A 8 3.34 1.26 11.68
CA ARG A 8 2.67 2.10 12.68
C ARG A 8 2.25 3.41 12.04
N LYS A 9 0.96 3.74 12.13
CA LYS A 9 0.44 5.03 11.68
C LYS A 9 0.99 6.12 12.58
N ILE A 10 1.77 7.06 12.05
CA ILE A 10 2.30 8.20 12.84
C ILE A 10 1.25 9.31 12.89
N GLY A 11 0.75 9.72 11.72
CA GLY A 11 -0.16 10.85 11.59
C GLY A 11 -0.51 11.15 10.13
N MET A 12 -1.13 12.31 9.90
CA MET A 12 -1.49 12.80 8.57
C MET A 12 -0.80 14.14 8.29
N THR A 13 -0.39 14.34 7.05
CA THR A 13 0.17 15.59 6.54
C THR A 13 -0.31 15.80 5.10
N SER A 14 0.12 16.86 4.44
CA SER A 14 -0.18 17.13 3.03
C SER A 14 1.10 17.35 2.25
N VAL A 15 1.19 16.77 1.07
CA VAL A 15 2.33 16.90 0.15
C VAL A 15 1.83 17.42 -1.19
N TYR A 16 2.63 18.25 -1.85
CA TYR A 16 2.33 18.70 -3.21
C TYR A 16 2.83 17.68 -4.23
N ASP A 17 1.96 17.34 -5.17
CA ASP A 17 2.31 16.53 -6.34
C ASP A 17 3.12 17.36 -7.36
N ALA A 18 3.77 16.73 -8.32
CA ALA A 18 4.54 17.41 -9.37
C ALA A 18 3.71 18.42 -10.19
N ARG A 19 2.38 18.26 -10.19
CA ARG A 19 1.41 19.16 -10.84
C ARG A 19 0.93 20.31 -9.94
N GLY A 20 1.53 20.51 -8.77
CA GLY A 20 1.15 21.55 -7.80
C GLY A 20 -0.16 21.28 -7.05
N ARG A 21 -0.71 20.05 -7.12
CA ARG A 21 -1.93 19.68 -6.40
C ARG A 21 -1.61 19.29 -4.95
N LEU A 22 -2.38 19.79 -4.00
CA LEU A 22 -2.29 19.39 -2.60
C LEU A 22 -2.91 18.01 -2.39
N CYS A 23 -2.10 17.03 -2.00
CA CYS A 23 -2.55 15.66 -1.73
C CYS A 23 -2.44 15.37 -0.22
N PRO A 24 -3.55 15.02 0.47
CA PRO A 24 -3.48 14.58 1.86
C PRO A 24 -2.87 13.18 1.93
N VAL A 25 -1.89 12.99 2.80
CA VAL A 25 -1.17 11.73 2.97
C VAL A 25 -1.13 11.30 4.43
N THR A 26 -1.22 9.99 4.67
CA THR A 26 -0.94 9.36 5.95
C THR A 26 0.51 8.89 5.98
N VAL A 27 1.20 9.22 7.06
CA VAL A 27 2.58 8.83 7.35
C VAL A 27 2.57 7.51 8.12
N ILE A 28 3.24 6.48 7.60
CA ILE A 28 3.37 5.17 8.24
C ILE A 28 4.84 4.80 8.38
N ALA A 29 5.31 4.55 9.60
CA ALA A 29 6.61 3.93 9.84
C ALA A 29 6.53 2.42 9.60
N ALA A 30 7.43 1.88 8.78
CA ALA A 30 7.46 0.45 8.43
C ALA A 30 8.90 -0.12 8.54
N GLY A 31 9.67 0.39 9.51
CA GLY A 31 11.12 0.19 9.56
C GLY A 31 11.64 -1.10 10.18
N ASP A 32 10.94 -1.67 11.15
CA ASP A 32 11.49 -2.74 12.01
C ASP A 32 10.79 -4.09 11.76
N ASN A 33 10.54 -4.38 10.48
CA ASN A 33 9.93 -5.64 10.06
C ASN A 33 10.98 -6.75 10.03
N VAL A 34 10.72 -7.86 10.71
CA VAL A 34 11.61 -9.02 10.76
C VAL A 34 10.84 -10.29 10.42
N PHE A 35 11.49 -11.18 9.68
CA PHE A 35 10.97 -12.51 9.36
C PHE A 35 11.09 -13.43 10.59
N LEU A 36 10.04 -14.18 10.90
CA LEU A 36 10.02 -15.08 12.06
C LEU A 36 10.00 -16.54 11.64
N ARG A 37 8.96 -16.94 10.90
CA ARG A 37 8.70 -18.33 10.53
C ARG A 37 8.06 -18.39 9.15
N ARG A 38 8.42 -19.43 8.40
CA ARG A 38 7.67 -19.87 7.22
C ARG A 38 6.67 -20.96 7.62
N ILE A 39 5.48 -20.84 7.07
CA ILE A 39 4.40 -21.82 7.18
C ILE A 39 4.31 -22.49 5.81
N THR A 40 4.50 -23.80 5.78
CA THR A 40 4.52 -24.60 4.54
C THR A 40 3.28 -25.47 4.44
N THR A 41 2.89 -25.79 3.21
CA THR A 41 1.74 -26.65 2.91
C THR A 41 1.87 -28.03 3.53
N GLU A 42 3.07 -28.59 3.56
CA GLU A 42 3.35 -29.94 4.11
C GLU A 42 3.11 -30.04 5.63
N ASN A 43 3.51 -29.01 6.39
CA ASN A 43 3.42 -29.05 7.86
C ASN A 43 2.11 -28.47 8.40
N ASP A 44 1.64 -27.36 7.80
CA ASP A 44 0.57 -26.54 8.36
C ASP A 44 -0.68 -26.48 7.44
N GLY A 45 -0.61 -27.05 6.23
CA GLY A 45 -1.73 -27.12 5.28
C GLY A 45 -1.96 -25.87 4.41
N TYR A 46 -1.11 -24.85 4.53
CA TYR A 46 -1.14 -23.65 3.67
C TYR A 46 0.23 -22.97 3.61
N SER A 47 0.45 -22.12 2.59
CA SER A 47 1.68 -21.34 2.47
C SER A 47 1.51 -19.93 3.03
N ALA A 48 2.37 -19.54 3.98
CA ALA A 48 2.39 -18.20 4.53
C ALA A 48 3.76 -17.82 5.13
N VAL A 49 3.98 -16.52 5.27
CA VAL A 49 5.15 -15.94 5.93
C VAL A 49 4.70 -15.16 7.16
N GLN A 50 5.30 -15.48 8.31
CA GLN A 50 5.08 -14.76 9.55
C GLN A 50 6.12 -13.65 9.72
N VAL A 51 5.63 -12.42 9.94
CA VAL A 51 6.43 -11.20 10.09
C VAL A 51 6.14 -10.59 11.46
N GLY A 52 7.19 -10.12 12.12
CA GLY A 52 7.13 -9.37 13.37
C GLY A 52 7.53 -7.90 13.18
N PHE A 53 6.94 -7.02 13.97
CA PHE A 53 7.18 -5.57 13.96
C PHE A 53 7.07 -4.97 15.38
N ASP A 54 7.84 -3.91 15.61
CA ASP A 54 8.00 -3.17 16.88
C ASP A 54 8.63 -4.02 18.00
N ASP A 55 9.67 -3.51 18.66
CA ASP A 55 10.38 -4.25 19.71
C ASP A 55 9.60 -4.30 21.01
N GLN A 56 9.70 -5.42 21.73
CA GLN A 56 9.10 -5.60 23.04
C GLN A 56 10.09 -6.22 24.00
N LYS A 57 10.13 -5.68 25.23
CA LYS A 57 10.93 -6.25 26.32
C LYS A 57 10.50 -7.70 26.61
N GLU A 58 11.46 -8.60 26.77
CA GLU A 58 11.22 -10.03 27.03
C GLU A 58 10.24 -10.29 28.18
N SER A 59 10.32 -9.48 29.25
CA SER A 59 9.47 -9.60 30.44
C SER A 59 7.97 -9.38 30.19
N ARG A 60 7.60 -8.80 29.04
CA ARG A 60 6.21 -8.54 28.64
C ARG A 60 5.66 -9.59 27.67
N VAL A 61 6.47 -10.57 27.30
CA VAL A 61 6.12 -11.61 26.32
C VAL A 61 5.91 -12.94 27.05
N THR A 62 4.92 -13.72 26.60
CA THR A 62 4.65 -15.04 27.19
C THR A 62 5.76 -16.03 26.83
N LYS A 63 5.98 -17.03 27.69
CA LYS A 63 7.06 -18.03 27.51
C LYS A 63 6.98 -18.76 26.16
N GLN A 64 5.77 -19.02 25.66
CA GLN A 64 5.56 -19.68 24.36
C GLN A 64 6.12 -18.84 23.21
N LEU A 65 5.71 -17.57 23.14
CA LEU A 65 6.16 -16.64 22.10
C LEU A 65 7.68 -16.40 22.19
N LEU A 66 8.24 -16.33 23.38
CA LEU A 66 9.70 -16.25 23.56
C LEU A 66 10.44 -17.45 22.96
N GLY A 67 9.87 -18.66 23.08
CA GLY A 67 10.43 -19.84 22.43
C GLY A 67 10.42 -19.75 20.90
N GLU A 68 9.36 -19.18 20.32
CA GLU A 68 9.26 -18.95 18.87
C GLU A 68 10.28 -17.90 18.39
N PHE A 69 10.40 -16.77 19.08
CA PHE A 69 11.38 -15.73 18.75
C PHE A 69 12.83 -16.25 18.86
N LYS A 70 13.14 -17.07 19.88
CA LYS A 70 14.46 -17.70 20.05
C LYS A 70 14.78 -18.70 18.94
N LYS A 71 13.81 -19.48 18.47
CA LYS A 71 13.98 -20.37 17.32
C LYS A 71 14.29 -19.60 16.04
N ALA A 72 13.70 -18.42 15.87
CA ALA A 72 13.97 -17.52 14.76
C ALA A 72 15.29 -16.74 14.92
N GLY A 73 15.87 -16.68 16.12
CA GLY A 73 17.07 -15.88 16.42
C GLY A 73 16.80 -14.37 16.44
N VAL A 74 15.55 -13.95 16.71
CA VAL A 74 15.12 -12.54 16.63
C VAL A 74 14.70 -12.05 18.02
N GLU A 75 14.91 -10.76 18.28
CA GLU A 75 14.36 -10.10 19.47
C GLU A 75 12.82 -10.15 19.52
N PRO A 76 12.20 -10.18 20.71
CA PRO A 76 10.76 -10.29 20.81
C PRO A 76 10.05 -9.10 20.16
N LYS A 77 9.07 -9.39 19.30
CA LYS A 77 8.29 -8.37 18.60
C LYS A 77 6.89 -8.22 19.20
N ARG A 78 6.36 -7.00 19.20
CA ARG A 78 5.04 -6.67 19.75
C ARG A 78 3.90 -7.02 18.82
N PHE A 79 4.10 -6.83 17.51
CA PHE A 79 3.06 -7.04 16.51
C PHE A 79 3.49 -8.10 15.52
N VAL A 80 2.87 -9.27 15.57
CA VAL A 80 3.16 -10.40 14.70
C VAL A 80 1.95 -10.69 13.82
N ARG A 81 2.16 -10.87 12.52
CA ARG A 81 1.12 -11.19 11.54
C ARG A 81 1.65 -12.12 10.46
N GLU A 82 0.71 -12.85 9.87
CA GLU A 82 0.97 -13.75 8.75
C GLU A 82 0.48 -13.12 7.44
N PHE A 83 1.27 -13.34 6.39
CA PHE A 83 0.92 -13.03 5.01
C PHE A 83 0.80 -14.34 4.25
N ARG A 84 -0.40 -14.62 3.76
CA ARG A 84 -0.65 -15.79 2.92
C ARG A 84 -0.05 -15.60 1.53
N LEU A 85 0.51 -16.68 1.00
CA LEU A 85 1.13 -16.75 -0.31
C LEU A 85 0.41 -17.79 -1.15
N ASP A 86 0.31 -17.54 -2.46
CA ASP A 86 -0.30 -18.48 -3.40
C ASP A 86 0.66 -19.62 -3.80
N ALA A 87 1.98 -19.36 -3.74
CA ALA A 87 3.02 -20.33 -4.03
C ALA A 87 4.20 -20.15 -3.07
N ASP A 88 4.91 -21.23 -2.79
CA ASP A 88 6.05 -21.22 -1.87
C ASP A 88 7.20 -20.37 -2.43
N LEU A 89 7.64 -19.36 -1.67
CA LEU A 89 8.78 -18.53 -2.04
C LEU A 89 10.11 -19.18 -1.60
N PRO A 90 11.17 -19.11 -2.43
CA PRO A 90 12.50 -19.59 -2.07
C PRO A 90 13.10 -18.82 -0.89
N ASP A 91 14.06 -19.43 -0.20
CA ASP A 91 14.78 -18.82 0.92
C ASP A 91 15.61 -17.60 0.48
N GLY A 92 15.49 -16.51 1.23
CA GLY A 92 16.24 -15.26 0.97
C GLY A 92 15.54 -14.21 0.08
N ALA A 93 14.41 -14.54 -0.55
CA ALA A 93 13.66 -13.58 -1.40
C ALA A 93 12.74 -12.62 -0.60
N ILE A 94 12.76 -12.69 0.74
CA ILE A 94 11.83 -11.96 1.59
C ILE A 94 12.40 -10.56 1.87
N ASN A 95 12.11 -9.62 0.97
CA ASN A 95 12.39 -8.21 1.21
C ASN A 95 11.31 -7.63 2.13
N LEU A 96 11.66 -7.31 3.38
CA LEU A 96 10.77 -6.66 4.37
C LEU A 96 11.11 -5.17 4.56
N SER A 97 11.98 -4.62 3.72
CA SER A 97 12.32 -3.21 3.75
C SER A 97 11.27 -2.38 3.02
N VAL A 98 11.25 -1.08 3.32
CA VAL A 98 10.32 -0.11 2.74
C VAL A 98 10.49 0.01 1.22
N THR A 99 11.67 -0.36 0.69
CA THR A 99 12.03 -0.32 -0.74
C THR A 99 11.18 -1.23 -1.63
N GLN A 100 10.42 -2.17 -1.04
CA GLN A 100 9.54 -3.05 -1.80
C GLN A 100 8.37 -2.31 -2.47
N PHE A 101 8.09 -1.08 -2.03
CA PHE A 101 7.08 -0.21 -2.62
C PHE A 101 7.77 0.95 -3.35
N GLN A 102 7.22 1.32 -4.50
CA GLN A 102 7.66 2.49 -5.26
C GLN A 102 6.57 3.57 -5.27
N ALA A 103 6.99 4.82 -5.51
CA ALA A 103 6.03 5.90 -5.71
C ALA A 103 5.17 5.61 -6.94
N GLY A 104 3.85 5.70 -6.80
CA GLY A 104 2.87 5.35 -7.83
C GLY A 104 2.18 4.01 -7.60
N ASP A 105 2.72 3.13 -6.76
CA ASP A 105 2.12 1.83 -6.47
C ASP A 105 0.78 1.96 -5.73
N TYR A 106 -0.11 0.99 -5.97
CA TYR A 106 -1.37 0.88 -5.23
C TYR A 106 -1.26 -0.18 -4.14
N VAL A 107 -1.70 0.20 -2.94
CA VAL A 107 -1.68 -0.63 -1.74
C VAL A 107 -3.05 -0.67 -1.07
N ASP A 108 -3.33 -1.78 -0.41
CA ASP A 108 -4.44 -1.89 0.52
C ASP A 108 -3.89 -1.82 1.95
N VAL A 109 -4.53 -1.03 2.79
CA VAL A 109 -4.12 -0.87 4.19
C VAL A 109 -5.20 -1.42 5.11
N ILE A 110 -4.80 -2.36 5.96
CA ILE A 110 -5.65 -3.03 6.93
C ILE A 110 -5.29 -2.52 8.32
N GLY A 111 -6.29 -2.14 9.10
CA GLY A 111 -6.09 -1.71 10.47
C GLY A 111 -7.34 -1.93 11.31
N ARG A 112 -7.23 -1.65 12.61
CA ARG A 112 -8.42 -1.54 13.46
C ARG A 112 -8.97 -0.13 13.40
N SER A 113 -10.27 -0.02 13.16
CA SER A 113 -10.98 1.26 13.15
C SER A 113 -11.00 1.92 14.53
N LYS A 114 -11.13 3.24 14.59
CA LYS A 114 -11.27 3.95 15.88
C LYS A 114 -12.55 3.51 16.58
N GLY A 115 -12.42 3.00 17.80
CA GLY A 115 -13.55 2.67 18.66
C GLY A 115 -14.38 3.91 18.99
N LYS A 116 -15.70 3.77 18.94
CA LYS A 116 -16.66 4.81 19.32
C LYS A 116 -17.51 4.37 20.53
N GLY A 117 -17.33 3.16 21.06
CA GLY A 117 -18.13 2.64 22.18
C GLY A 117 -19.57 2.30 21.77
N PHE A 118 -20.49 2.28 22.73
CA PHE A 118 -21.91 2.04 22.46
C PHE A 118 -22.52 3.24 21.74
N GLN A 119 -23.08 3.01 20.56
CA GLN A 119 -23.64 4.06 19.70
C GLN A 119 -25.10 3.78 19.37
N GLY A 120 -25.88 4.87 19.32
CA GLY A 120 -27.26 4.84 18.87
C GLY A 120 -27.38 4.56 17.36
N VAL A 121 -28.58 4.21 16.93
CA VAL A 121 -28.87 3.80 15.53
C VAL A 121 -28.58 4.87 14.50
N MET A 122 -28.76 6.15 14.85
CA MET A 122 -28.46 7.25 13.93
C MET A 122 -26.98 7.31 13.57
N LYS A 123 -26.08 7.09 14.53
CA LYS A 123 -24.63 7.16 14.29
C LYS A 123 -24.05 5.84 13.79
N LYS A 124 -24.67 4.70 14.15
CA LYS A 124 -24.23 3.37 13.73
C LYS A 124 -24.71 2.98 12.33
N HIS A 125 -25.97 3.27 12.02
CA HIS A 125 -26.64 2.83 10.78
C HIS A 125 -27.15 4.00 9.92
N ASN A 126 -26.82 5.26 10.27
CA ASN A 126 -27.26 6.46 9.54
C ASN A 126 -28.80 6.61 9.44
N PHE A 127 -29.53 6.21 10.48
CA PHE A 127 -30.99 6.41 10.53
C PHE A 127 -31.36 7.89 10.65
N HIS A 128 -32.44 8.30 9.98
CA HIS A 128 -32.88 9.70 9.91
C HIS A 128 -33.47 10.24 11.23
N GLY A 129 -33.96 9.37 12.11
CA GLY A 129 -34.67 9.76 13.34
C GLY A 129 -36.14 10.13 13.07
N GLN A 130 -36.75 10.88 13.98
CA GLN A 130 -38.14 11.34 13.91
C GLN A 130 -38.19 12.87 14.04
N GLY A 131 -39.35 13.46 13.75
CA GLY A 131 -39.56 14.92 13.86
C GLY A 131 -39.12 15.48 15.21
N ALA A 132 -38.48 16.66 15.17
CA ALA A 132 -38.02 17.38 16.36
C ALA A 132 -39.13 18.24 17.01
N ALA A 133 -40.16 18.60 16.24
CA ALA A 133 -41.29 19.43 16.66
C ALA A 133 -42.61 18.63 16.69
N HIS A 134 -43.74 19.33 16.89
CA HIS A 134 -45.11 18.78 16.88
C HIS A 134 -45.33 17.61 17.86
N GLY A 135 -44.87 17.75 19.10
CA GLY A 135 -45.19 16.83 20.20
C GLY A 135 -44.44 15.49 20.21
N SER A 136 -43.46 15.30 19.32
CA SER A 136 -42.61 14.10 19.33
C SER A 136 -41.78 14.00 20.61
N LYS A 137 -41.67 12.80 21.21
CA LYS A 137 -40.78 12.49 22.34
C LYS A 137 -39.66 11.52 21.96
N THR A 138 -39.58 11.14 20.69
CA THR A 138 -38.80 10.00 20.20
C THR A 138 -37.87 10.37 19.06
N HIS A 139 -37.31 11.58 19.10
CA HIS A 139 -36.51 12.20 18.03
C HIS A 139 -35.37 11.32 17.49
N ARG A 140 -34.67 10.59 18.36
CA ARG A 140 -33.45 9.82 18.01
C ARG A 140 -33.58 8.32 18.21
N ARG A 141 -34.81 7.82 18.37
CA ARG A 141 -35.08 6.38 18.57
C ARG A 141 -35.13 5.65 17.23
N ILE A 142 -35.05 4.31 17.31
CA ILE A 142 -35.04 3.40 16.16
C ILE A 142 -36.36 3.33 15.38
N GLY A 143 -37.49 3.69 16.01
CA GLY A 143 -38.82 3.49 15.42
C GLY A 143 -39.28 2.04 15.55
N ALA A 144 -40.10 1.58 14.61
CA ALA A 144 -40.56 0.20 14.55
C ALA A 144 -39.41 -0.74 14.15
N VAL A 145 -39.27 -1.87 14.86
CA VAL A 145 -38.18 -2.84 14.66
C VAL A 145 -38.62 -4.08 13.89
N GLY A 146 -39.93 -4.28 13.75
CA GLY A 146 -40.52 -5.41 13.04
C GLY A 146 -42.04 -5.30 12.95
N ASN A 147 -42.65 -6.32 12.34
CA ASN A 147 -44.10 -6.41 12.14
C ASN A 147 -44.79 -7.10 13.32
N ARG A 148 -46.11 -6.91 13.45
CA ARG A 148 -46.94 -7.52 14.50
C ARG A 148 -47.18 -9.02 14.28
N SER A 149 -48.13 -9.40 13.41
CA SER A 149 -48.62 -10.79 13.32
C SER A 149 -47.77 -11.72 12.44
N THR A 150 -47.39 -11.27 11.24
CA THR A 150 -46.52 -12.03 10.33
C THR A 150 -45.31 -11.16 10.01
N PRO A 151 -44.06 -11.57 10.33
CA PRO A 151 -43.57 -12.89 10.76
C PRO A 151 -43.46 -13.12 12.29
N GLY A 152 -43.96 -12.22 13.14
CA GLY A 152 -43.95 -12.40 14.61
C GLY A 152 -42.55 -12.43 15.26
N ARG A 153 -41.51 -12.00 14.55
CA ARG A 153 -40.12 -11.97 15.01
C ARG A 153 -39.35 -10.82 14.37
N ILE A 154 -38.24 -10.44 15.00
CA ILE A 154 -37.28 -9.50 14.43
C ILE A 154 -36.33 -10.28 13.51
N TRP A 155 -36.05 -9.74 12.32
CA TRP A 155 -35.10 -10.37 11.40
C TRP A 155 -33.66 -10.25 11.90
N LYS A 156 -32.83 -11.23 11.52
CA LYS A 156 -31.39 -11.20 11.81
C LYS A 156 -30.76 -10.00 11.10
N ASN A 157 -29.70 -9.44 11.70
CA ASN A 157 -29.00 -8.26 11.21
C ASN A 157 -29.87 -6.98 11.13
N GLN A 158 -31.00 -6.92 11.84
CA GLN A 158 -31.76 -5.68 11.99
C GLN A 158 -30.90 -4.60 12.67
N GLY A 159 -30.95 -3.38 12.14
CA GLY A 159 -30.10 -2.25 12.55
C GLY A 159 -30.40 -1.73 13.97
N MET A 160 -29.87 -2.38 14.99
CA MET A 160 -30.00 -2.01 16.40
C MET A 160 -28.82 -1.18 16.93
N PRO A 161 -28.99 -0.42 18.04
CA PRO A 161 -27.88 0.26 18.70
C PRO A 161 -26.88 -0.77 19.24
N GLY A 162 -25.62 -0.37 19.38
CA GLY A 162 -24.58 -1.27 19.87
C GLY A 162 -23.19 -0.69 19.75
N HIS A 163 -22.17 -1.50 20.07
CA HIS A 163 -20.78 -1.11 19.89
C HIS A 163 -20.50 -0.77 18.41
N LEU A 164 -19.72 0.29 18.18
CA LEU A 164 -19.29 0.76 16.87
C LEU A 164 -17.78 1.04 16.88
N GLY A 165 -17.08 0.52 15.87
CA GLY A 165 -15.62 0.66 15.75
C GLY A 165 -14.86 -0.45 16.48
N ASP A 166 -13.53 -0.32 16.55
CA ASP A 166 -12.58 -1.38 16.95
C ASP A 166 -12.63 -2.64 16.07
N GLU A 167 -13.30 -2.53 14.92
CA GLU A 167 -13.38 -3.60 13.92
C GLU A 167 -12.20 -3.52 12.95
N ARG A 168 -11.79 -4.68 12.42
CA ARG A 168 -10.77 -4.78 11.38
C ARG A 168 -11.35 -4.29 10.05
N VAL A 169 -10.83 -3.18 9.54
CA VAL A 169 -11.26 -2.56 8.29
C VAL A 169 -10.10 -2.52 7.31
N THR A 170 -10.40 -2.71 6.03
CA THR A 170 -9.44 -2.57 4.93
C THR A 170 -9.86 -1.40 4.06
N VAL A 171 -8.95 -0.47 3.84
CA VAL A 171 -9.10 0.58 2.81
C VAL A 171 -8.27 0.16 1.62
N GLN A 172 -8.90 0.12 0.45
CA GLN A 172 -8.31 -0.45 -0.77
C GLN A 172 -7.84 0.64 -1.73
N ASN A 173 -6.90 0.28 -2.60
CA ASN A 173 -6.44 1.11 -3.73
C ASN A 173 -5.89 2.49 -3.32
N LEU A 174 -5.17 2.56 -2.20
CA LEU A 174 -4.48 3.78 -1.81
C LEU A 174 -3.16 3.89 -2.57
N GLN A 175 -2.85 5.08 -3.07
CA GLN A 175 -1.63 5.32 -3.85
C GLN A 175 -0.46 5.64 -2.91
N VAL A 176 0.70 5.03 -3.14
CA VAL A 176 1.96 5.41 -2.50
C VAL A 176 2.49 6.67 -3.18
N MET A 177 2.62 7.77 -2.44
CA MET A 177 3.08 9.05 -2.98
C MET A 177 4.60 9.15 -2.97
N GLN A 178 5.21 8.76 -1.85
CA GLN A 178 6.65 8.82 -1.66
C GLN A 178 7.08 7.77 -0.63
N VAL A 179 8.25 7.20 -0.86
CA VAL A 179 8.94 6.32 0.08
C VAL A 179 10.20 7.01 0.55
N ARG A 180 10.41 7.08 1.86
CA ARG A 180 11.61 7.65 2.48
C ARG A 180 12.36 6.56 3.21
N GLU A 181 13.44 6.09 2.60
CA GLU A 181 14.24 4.97 3.10
C GLU A 181 15.01 5.34 4.36
N THR A 182 15.59 6.55 4.41
CA THR A 182 16.36 7.04 5.56
C THR A 182 15.53 7.12 6.84
N GLU A 183 14.30 7.60 6.73
CA GLU A 183 13.35 7.70 7.84
C GLU A 183 12.58 6.37 8.06
N LYS A 184 12.69 5.41 7.14
CA LYS A 184 11.92 4.16 7.09
C LYS A 184 10.39 4.39 7.10
N VAL A 185 9.94 5.39 6.35
CA VAL A 185 8.54 5.84 6.30
C VAL A 185 7.94 5.73 4.90
N ILE A 186 6.65 5.37 4.84
CA ILE A 186 5.83 5.37 3.63
C ILE A 186 4.78 6.47 3.75
N LEU A 187 4.65 7.28 2.69
CA LEU A 187 3.60 8.28 2.54
C LEU A 187 2.52 7.72 1.61
N ILE A 188 1.36 7.41 2.19
CA ILE A 188 0.21 6.85 1.48
C ILE A 188 -0.86 7.93 1.32
N SER A 189 -1.39 8.10 0.12
CA SER A 189 -2.50 9.02 -0.17
C SER A 189 -3.76 8.66 0.59
N GLY A 190 -4.42 9.65 1.18
CA GLY A 190 -5.70 9.51 1.85
C GLY A 190 -5.60 9.04 3.31
N ALA A 191 -6.74 8.57 3.83
CA ALA A 191 -6.93 8.23 5.23
C ALA A 191 -6.81 6.71 5.48
N VAL A 192 -6.06 6.36 6.52
CA VAL A 192 -5.85 4.98 6.97
C VAL A 192 -6.66 4.70 8.24
N PRO A 193 -7.25 3.50 8.40
CA PRO A 193 -7.98 3.13 9.61
C PRO A 193 -7.11 3.20 10.86
N GLY A 194 -7.70 3.63 11.98
CA GLY A 194 -7.05 3.66 13.29
C GLY A 194 -6.60 5.05 13.75
N ALA A 195 -6.19 5.11 15.02
CA ALA A 195 -5.65 6.29 15.66
C ALA A 195 -4.15 6.46 15.39
N ASN A 196 -3.60 7.62 15.73
CA ASN A 196 -2.16 7.81 15.67
C ASN A 196 -1.50 6.85 16.66
N GLY A 197 -0.45 6.18 16.22
CA GLY A 197 0.23 5.10 16.92
C GLY A 197 -0.35 3.70 16.74
N SER A 198 -1.46 3.52 16.02
CA SER A 198 -2.04 2.18 15.79
C SER A 198 -1.24 1.38 14.76
N TYR A 199 -1.17 0.06 14.96
CA TYR A 199 -0.58 -0.85 13.97
C TYR A 199 -1.47 -1.04 12.76
N VAL A 200 -0.84 -1.09 11.61
CA VAL A 200 -1.46 -1.26 10.30
C VAL A 200 -0.67 -2.29 9.50
N VAL A 201 -1.37 -2.96 8.61
CA VAL A 201 -0.80 -3.93 7.67
C VAL A 201 -0.95 -3.35 6.28
N ILE A 202 0.15 -3.18 5.58
CA ILE A 202 0.20 -2.67 4.21
C ILE A 202 0.42 -3.87 3.30
N ARG A 203 -0.45 -4.08 2.34
CA ARG A 203 -0.29 -5.12 1.32
C ARG A 203 -0.40 -4.51 -0.08
N PRO A 204 0.18 -5.12 -1.11
CA PRO A 204 -0.11 -4.76 -2.49
C PRO A 204 -1.62 -4.83 -2.77
N ALA A 205 -2.14 -3.92 -3.60
CA ALA A 205 -3.57 -3.88 -3.91
C ALA A 205 -3.98 -5.09 -4.76
N ILE A 206 -5.07 -5.75 -4.37
CA ILE A 206 -5.60 -6.91 -5.11
C ILE A 206 -6.30 -6.47 -6.39
N LYS A 207 -7.07 -5.36 -6.33
CA LYS A 207 -7.92 -4.89 -7.44
C LYS A 207 -7.18 -4.05 -8.47
N LYS A 208 -6.03 -3.50 -8.08
CA LYS A 208 -5.10 -2.80 -8.97
C LYS A 208 -3.74 -3.46 -8.79
N PRO A 209 -3.52 -4.65 -9.38
CA PRO A 209 -2.19 -5.22 -9.38
C PRO A 209 -1.25 -4.18 -9.96
N ALA A 210 -0.09 -4.00 -9.34
CA ALA A 210 0.98 -3.21 -9.94
C ALA A 210 1.13 -3.71 -11.36
N ALA A 211 0.87 -2.83 -12.34
CA ALA A 211 0.96 -3.18 -13.74
C ALA A 211 2.32 -3.85 -13.92
N ALA A 212 2.32 -5.07 -14.44
CA ALA A 212 3.50 -5.84 -14.75
C ALA A 212 4.56 -4.89 -15.31
N ALA A 213 5.70 -4.79 -14.61
CA ALA A 213 6.90 -4.06 -15.00
C ALA A 213 6.71 -3.24 -16.28
N ALA A 214 6.27 -1.98 -16.13
CA ALA A 214 6.64 -1.00 -17.13
C ALA A 214 8.17 -1.07 -17.18
N LYS A 215 8.68 -1.77 -18.20
CA LYS A 215 10.10 -1.83 -18.52
C LYS A 215 10.62 -0.41 -18.34
N PRO A 216 11.77 -0.19 -17.68
CA PRO A 216 12.42 1.10 -17.75
C PRO A 216 12.58 1.39 -19.25
N GLU A 217 11.82 2.38 -19.71
CA GLU A 217 11.91 2.89 -21.06
C GLU A 217 13.40 3.16 -21.30
N ALA A 218 13.89 2.53 -22.36
CA ALA A 218 15.30 2.37 -22.62
C ALA A 218 16.08 3.64 -22.33
N ALA A 219 17.16 3.49 -21.58
CA ALA A 219 18.24 4.45 -21.52
C ALA A 219 18.46 5.04 -22.92
N LYS A 220 18.15 6.33 -23.06
CA LYS A 220 18.55 7.14 -24.20
C LYS A 220 20.08 7.10 -24.20
N LYS A 221 20.66 6.15 -24.94
CA LYS A 221 22.11 6.10 -25.16
C LYS A 221 22.54 7.48 -25.66
N PRO A 222 23.59 8.09 -25.08
CA PRO A 222 24.19 9.24 -25.70
C PRO A 222 24.76 8.81 -27.05
N GLU A 223 24.43 9.59 -28.07
CA GLU A 223 25.02 9.57 -29.39
C GLU A 223 26.55 9.45 -29.27
N PRO A 224 27.21 8.43 -29.84
CA PRO A 224 28.65 8.34 -29.77
C PRO A 224 29.27 9.41 -30.68
N ALA A 225 30.11 10.23 -30.06
CA ALA A 225 30.94 11.24 -30.69
C ALA A 225 31.67 10.70 -31.93
N ARG A 226 31.45 11.35 -33.06
CA ARG A 226 32.22 11.16 -34.29
C ARG A 226 33.58 11.85 -34.10
N LYS A 227 34.66 11.08 -34.08
CA LYS A 227 36.04 11.57 -34.28
C LYS A 227 36.68 10.84 -35.48
N PRO A 228 37.64 11.48 -36.15
CA PRO A 228 37.86 11.36 -37.59
C PRO A 228 38.83 10.21 -37.92
N GLU A 229 38.53 9.47 -39.00
CA GLU A 229 39.50 8.57 -39.62
C GLU A 229 40.23 9.30 -40.75
N ALA A 230 41.55 9.35 -40.62
CA ALA A 230 42.48 9.69 -41.68
C ALA A 230 43.52 8.58 -41.77
N THR A 231 43.62 7.90 -42.92
CA THR A 231 44.86 7.46 -43.59
C THR A 231 44.49 6.65 -44.85
N THR A 232 44.69 7.19 -46.07
CA THR A 232 45.81 6.92 -47.02
C THR A 232 45.85 5.45 -47.51
N LYS A 233 45.90 5.09 -48.81
CA LYS A 233 46.70 5.55 -49.98
C LYS A 233 46.37 4.56 -51.16
N PRO A 234 46.99 4.57 -52.36
CA PRO A 234 46.89 5.53 -53.48
C PRO A 234 46.62 4.87 -54.87
N GLU A 235 46.63 5.71 -55.91
CA GLU A 235 47.24 5.48 -57.25
C GLU A 235 46.37 5.27 -58.53
N ALA A 236 46.54 6.26 -59.42
CA ALA A 236 46.70 6.22 -60.88
C ALA A 236 45.51 6.27 -61.87
N ALA A 237 45.52 7.40 -62.62
CA ALA A 237 45.31 7.58 -64.08
C ALA A 237 43.88 7.38 -64.64
N LYS A 238 43.34 8.17 -65.59
CA LYS A 238 43.89 9.16 -66.55
C LYS A 238 42.70 9.91 -67.23
N LYS A 239 42.98 11.15 -67.69
CA LYS A 239 42.46 11.85 -68.91
C LYS A 239 41.02 12.43 -68.87
N SER A 240 40.87 13.77 -68.90
CA SER A 240 40.85 14.72 -70.06
C SER A 240 39.44 14.78 -70.70
N ASP A 241 38.83 15.88 -71.13
CA ASP A 241 39.21 17.27 -71.38
C ASP A 241 37.90 18.04 -71.73
N ALA A 242 38.01 19.36 -71.86
CA ALA A 242 37.13 20.31 -72.56
C ALA A 242 35.91 20.91 -71.80
N THR A 243 35.90 22.22 -71.46
CA THR A 243 35.39 23.40 -72.24
C THR A 243 33.90 23.25 -72.62
N THR A 244 32.98 24.21 -72.42
CA THR A 244 32.97 25.65 -72.75
C THR A 244 31.66 26.28 -72.22
N GLU A 245 31.72 27.60 -71.95
CA GLU A 245 30.68 28.63 -72.23
C GLU A 245 29.36 28.62 -71.42
N ALA A 246 29.07 29.72 -70.68
CA ALA A 246 28.32 30.91 -71.09
C ALA A 246 26.81 30.59 -71.26
N GLU A 247 25.82 31.38 -70.86
CA GLU A 247 25.64 32.82 -70.73
C GLU A 247 24.21 33.01 -70.18
N ALA A 248 23.94 34.16 -69.52
CA ALA A 248 22.65 34.88 -69.52
C ALA A 248 21.37 34.18 -68.98
N ALA A 249 20.34 34.84 -68.46
CA ALA A 249 20.05 36.19 -67.98
C ALA A 249 18.55 36.17 -67.58
N LYS A 250 18.17 37.10 -66.69
CA LYS A 250 16.78 37.58 -66.41
C LYS A 250 15.87 36.56 -65.69
N LYS A 251 15.07 36.93 -64.69
CA LYS A 251 14.44 38.22 -64.37
C LYS A 251 14.08 38.21 -62.89
#